data_AF-G5H9Z2-F1
#
_entry.id   AF-G5H9Z2-F1
#
_cell.length_a   1.000
_cell.length_b   1.000
_cell.length_c   1.000
_cell.angle_alpha   90.00
_cell.angle_beta   90.00
_cell.angle_gamma   90.00
#
_symmetry.space_group_name_H-M   'P 1'
#
loop_
_entity.id
_entity.type
_entity.pdbx_description
1 polymer ?
#
loop_
_entity_poly.entity_id
_entity_poly.type
_entity_poly.pdbx_seq_one_letter_code
_entity_poly.pdbx_strand_id
1 'polypeptide(L)'
;MKKLLLLVFALSLLPKGYAQDLLVTAKGDTVRCKILAKTDQQIFISVLQPDGTKISSYVSKDTIRTITPGYFVTESSPEKVTPLLTAPPMNQREKTKHSPHGVRFALSGGYSHRLGKLASGLKSSYKTGFVIGGDLAGFFNEYIGLGGFVNYRQYNDGSVSSVVAGPKILSRFYNRTQNSAFILGVGLGYVSYQESVSSIKATGSTFGTTVEAGYEIGLSKGVALMINACLTAGSLGKITVNGKTSDLDKRGSMSSLNLAVGLVFGR
;
A
#
# COMPACT_ATOMS: atom_id res chain seq x y z
N MET A 1 -12.54 18.27 6.93
CA MET A 1 -13.18 17.23 6.09
C MET A 1 -13.01 17.48 4.59
N LYS A 2 -13.39 18.66 4.06
CA LYS A 2 -13.25 18.97 2.61
C LYS A 2 -11.84 18.83 2.03
N LYS A 3 -10.79 19.23 2.78
CA LYS A 3 -9.39 19.15 2.32
C LYS A 3 -8.83 17.72 2.21
N LEU A 4 -9.34 16.78 3.01
CA LEU A 4 -8.93 15.37 2.95
C LEU A 4 -9.57 14.64 1.76
N LEU A 5 -10.83 14.97 1.45
CA LEU A 5 -11.53 14.46 0.27
C LEU A 5 -10.88 14.94 -1.04
N LEU A 6 -10.42 16.20 -1.06
CA LEU A 6 -9.65 16.79 -2.17
C LEU A 6 -8.30 16.10 -2.39
N LEU A 7 -7.62 15.69 -1.33
CA LEU A 7 -6.35 14.95 -1.44
C LEU A 7 -6.57 13.54 -2.00
N VAL A 8 -7.60 12.83 -1.57
CA VAL A 8 -7.97 11.50 -2.10
C VAL A 8 -8.41 11.60 -3.56
N PHE A 9 -9.18 12.63 -3.92
CA PHE A 9 -9.57 12.92 -5.30
C PHE A 9 -8.36 13.31 -6.18
N ALA A 10 -7.42 14.10 -5.65
CA ALA A 10 -6.18 14.45 -6.34
C ALA A 10 -5.24 13.24 -6.54
N LEU A 11 -5.19 12.31 -5.58
CA LEU A 11 -4.43 11.06 -5.74
C LEU A 11 -5.06 10.13 -6.79
N SER A 12 -6.38 10.14 -6.95
CA SER A 12 -7.06 9.41 -8.02
C SER A 12 -6.89 10.04 -9.42
N LEU A 13 -6.45 11.30 -9.47
CA LEU A 13 -6.20 12.07 -10.69
C LEU A 13 -4.74 11.99 -11.17
N LEU A 14 -3.88 11.24 -10.49
CA LEU A 14 -2.52 11.00 -11.00
C LEU A 14 -2.62 10.35 -12.39
N PRO A 15 -2.07 10.99 -13.44
CA PRO A 15 -2.14 10.44 -14.79
C PRO A 15 -1.45 9.09 -14.77
N LYS A 16 -2.17 8.03 -15.17
CA LYS A 16 -1.58 6.73 -15.49
C LYS A 16 -0.54 6.99 -16.58
N GLY A 17 0.73 7.10 -16.20
CA GLY A 17 1.83 7.37 -17.12
C GLY A 17 1.67 6.53 -18.38
N TYR A 18 1.66 7.19 -19.54
CA TYR A 18 1.51 6.57 -20.84
C TYR A 18 2.79 5.81 -21.20
N ALA A 19 3.02 4.68 -20.53
CA ALA A 19 3.99 3.70 -20.97
C ALA A 19 3.45 3.05 -22.25
N GLN A 20 4.16 3.26 -23.36
CA GLN A 20 3.98 2.44 -24.56
C GLN A 20 4.69 1.09 -24.36
N ASP A 21 4.16 0.07 -24.99
CA ASP A 21 4.64 -1.31 -24.94
C ASP A 21 5.07 -1.72 -26.33
N LEU A 22 6.13 -2.52 -26.40
CA LEU A 22 6.58 -3.12 -27.65
C LEU A 22 6.24 -4.61 -27.63
N LEU A 23 5.44 -5.06 -28.59
CA LEU A 23 5.28 -6.46 -28.92
C LEU A 23 6.18 -6.77 -30.10
N VAL A 24 6.91 -7.88 -30.03
CA VAL A 24 7.64 -8.46 -31.17
C VAL A 24 6.95 -9.75 -31.55
N THR A 25 6.45 -9.87 -32.77
CA THR A 25 5.76 -11.06 -33.27
C THR A 25 6.76 -12.19 -33.55
N ALA A 26 6.27 -13.43 -33.67
CA ALA A 26 7.07 -14.58 -34.09
C ALA A 26 7.70 -14.38 -35.48
N LYS A 27 7.05 -13.58 -36.34
CA LYS A 27 7.55 -13.19 -37.67
C LYS A 27 8.56 -12.04 -37.62
N GLY A 28 8.80 -11.45 -36.45
CA GLY A 28 9.75 -10.35 -36.26
C GLY A 28 9.15 -8.95 -36.35
N ASP A 29 7.84 -8.83 -36.60
CA ASP A 29 7.18 -7.53 -36.68
C ASP A 29 7.11 -6.88 -35.31
N THR A 30 7.25 -5.55 -35.27
CA THR A 30 7.18 -4.79 -34.02
C THR A 30 5.88 -3.99 -33.95
N VAL A 31 5.12 -4.18 -32.88
CA VAL A 31 3.86 -3.48 -32.63
C VAL A 31 3.99 -2.63 -31.38
N ARG A 32 3.98 -1.30 -31.57
CA ARG A 32 3.89 -0.34 -30.48
C ARG A 32 2.43 -0.25 -30.04
N CYS A 33 2.16 -0.57 -28.79
CA CYS A 33 0.81 -0.64 -28.27
C CYS A 33 0.75 -0.32 -26.79
N LYS A 34 -0.45 -0.22 -26.23
CA LYS A 34 -0.69 -0.23 -24.79
C LYS A 34 -1.41 -1.52 -24.47
N ILE A 35 -0.82 -2.37 -23.65
CA ILE A 35 -1.49 -3.59 -23.21
C ILE A 35 -2.57 -3.20 -22.18
N LEU A 36 -3.82 -3.49 -22.53
CA LEU A 36 -5.00 -3.17 -21.73
C LEU A 36 -5.37 -4.32 -20.79
N ALA A 37 -5.29 -5.57 -21.27
CA ALA A 37 -5.58 -6.76 -20.49
C ALA A 37 -4.86 -7.99 -21.06
N LYS A 38 -4.76 -9.08 -20.28
CA LYS A 38 -4.19 -10.37 -20.71
C LYS A 38 -5.09 -11.50 -20.22
N THR A 39 -5.45 -12.41 -21.12
CA THR A 39 -6.06 -13.70 -20.80
C THR A 39 -5.01 -14.81 -20.94
N ASP A 40 -5.39 -16.07 -20.75
CA ASP A 40 -4.47 -17.20 -20.92
C ASP A 40 -4.01 -17.34 -22.39
N GLN A 41 -4.89 -17.05 -23.35
CA GLN A 41 -4.62 -17.21 -24.79
C GLN A 41 -4.35 -15.89 -25.54
N GLN A 42 -4.93 -14.77 -25.09
CA GLN A 42 -4.94 -13.51 -25.84
C GLN A 42 -4.42 -12.33 -25.02
N ILE A 43 -3.93 -11.31 -25.71
CA ILE A 43 -3.55 -10.02 -25.15
C ILE A 43 -4.43 -8.96 -25.80
N PHE A 44 -5.15 -8.21 -24.97
CA PHE A 44 -5.92 -7.07 -25.43
C PHE A 44 -5.02 -5.83 -25.44
N ILE A 45 -4.87 -5.22 -26.60
CA ILE A 45 -3.98 -4.08 -26.83
C ILE A 45 -4.72 -2.90 -27.42
N SER A 46 -4.16 -1.71 -27.26
CA SER A 46 -4.54 -0.50 -27.97
C SER A 46 -3.35 0.04 -28.75
N VAL A 47 -3.50 0.20 -30.06
CA VAL A 47 -2.49 0.73 -30.97
C VAL A 47 -2.88 2.15 -31.35
N LEU A 48 -1.93 3.08 -31.30
CA LEU A 48 -2.12 4.43 -31.82
C LEU A 48 -1.73 4.42 -33.30
N GLN A 49 -2.68 4.77 -34.17
CA GLN A 49 -2.45 4.91 -35.60
C GLN A 49 -1.75 6.24 -35.93
N PRO A 50 -1.12 6.36 -37.11
CA PRO A 50 -0.47 7.60 -37.54
C PRO A 50 -1.40 8.83 -37.58
N ASP A 51 -2.71 8.61 -37.76
CA ASP A 51 -3.74 9.64 -37.75
C ASP A 51 -4.17 10.06 -36.33
N GLY A 52 -3.56 9.48 -35.29
CA GLY A 52 -3.86 9.73 -33.89
C GLY A 52 -5.05 8.95 -33.33
N THR A 53 -5.71 8.13 -34.14
CA THR A 53 -6.81 7.27 -33.67
C THR A 53 -6.28 6.08 -32.87
N LYS A 54 -7.03 5.65 -31.86
CA LYS A 54 -6.68 4.49 -31.04
C LYS A 54 -7.54 3.31 -31.45
N ILE A 55 -6.91 2.25 -31.94
CA ILE A 55 -7.59 1.00 -32.25
C ILE A 55 -7.26 -0.04 -31.20
N SER A 56 -8.30 -0.65 -30.64
CA SER A 56 -8.16 -1.76 -29.72
C SER A 56 -8.30 -3.08 -30.48
N SER A 57 -7.41 -4.04 -30.20
CA SER A 57 -7.41 -5.35 -30.84
C SER A 57 -6.91 -6.45 -29.91
N TYR A 58 -7.27 -7.69 -30.22
CA TYR A 58 -6.76 -8.88 -29.55
C TYR A 58 -5.60 -9.47 -30.35
N VAL A 59 -4.50 -9.76 -29.67
CA VAL A 59 -3.34 -10.45 -30.25
C VAL A 59 -3.16 -11.79 -29.55
N SER A 60 -3.08 -12.85 -30.33
CA SER A 60 -2.91 -14.21 -29.79
C SER A 60 -1.47 -14.43 -29.32
N LYS A 61 -1.29 -15.05 -28.14
CA LYS A 61 0.04 -15.15 -27.51
C LYS A 61 1.04 -16.02 -28.28
N ASP A 62 0.55 -17.03 -28.97
CA ASP A 62 1.33 -17.90 -29.88
C ASP A 62 2.01 -17.11 -31.00
N THR A 63 1.44 -15.96 -31.38
CA THR A 63 2.01 -15.08 -32.41
C THR A 63 3.08 -14.12 -31.86
N ILE A 64 3.34 -14.12 -30.55
CA ILE A 64 4.21 -13.15 -29.87
C ILE A 64 5.50 -13.83 -29.40
N ARG A 65 6.64 -13.30 -29.86
CA ARG A 65 7.98 -13.72 -29.43
C ARG A 65 8.43 -13.03 -28.16
N THR A 66 8.22 -11.71 -28.05
CA THR A 66 8.71 -10.92 -26.92
C THR A 66 7.79 -9.75 -26.61
N ILE A 67 7.70 -9.40 -25.33
CA ILE A 67 6.95 -8.25 -24.84
C ILE A 67 7.91 -7.39 -24.03
N THR A 68 8.09 -6.13 -24.43
CA THR A 68 8.88 -5.12 -23.71
C THR A 68 7.94 -4.06 -23.14
N PRO A 69 7.61 -4.15 -21.83
CA PRO A 69 6.80 -3.15 -21.13
C PRO A 69 7.50 -1.79 -21.04
N GLY A 70 6.79 -0.68 -21.30
CA GLY A 70 7.33 0.66 -21.04
C GLY A 70 8.50 1.05 -21.96
N TYR A 71 8.43 0.64 -23.22
CA TYR A 71 9.39 1.02 -24.23
C TYR A 71 9.17 2.47 -24.66
N PHE A 72 10.14 3.33 -24.36
CA PHE A 72 10.20 4.71 -24.83
C PHE A 72 11.32 4.79 -25.88
N VAL A 73 11.00 5.19 -27.10
CA VAL A 73 12.04 5.54 -28.08
C VAL A 73 12.49 6.94 -27.75
N THR A 74 13.74 7.10 -27.30
CA THR A 74 14.40 8.39 -27.27
C THR A 74 14.62 8.80 -28.72
N GLU A 75 13.91 9.83 -29.19
CA GLU A 75 14.07 10.37 -30.55
C GLU A 75 15.45 11.03 -30.68
N SER A 76 16.48 10.24 -30.94
CA SER A 76 17.75 10.74 -31.46
C SER A 76 18.43 9.66 -32.30
N SER A 77 18.41 9.89 -33.62
CA SER A 77 19.11 9.18 -34.70
C SER A 77 18.27 8.16 -35.51
N PRO A 78 18.09 8.39 -36.82
CA PRO A 78 17.51 7.42 -37.74
C PRO A 78 18.62 6.52 -38.26
N GLU A 79 19.13 5.59 -37.45
CA GLU A 79 19.99 4.54 -37.98
C GLU A 79 19.20 3.24 -38.10
N LYS A 80 19.20 2.70 -39.33
CA LYS A 80 18.60 1.43 -39.70
C LYS A 80 18.88 0.38 -38.62
N VAL A 81 17.85 -0.02 -37.89
CA VAL A 81 17.94 -1.14 -36.96
C VAL A 81 17.97 -2.43 -37.76
N THR A 82 19.17 -2.88 -38.10
CA THR A 82 19.42 -4.26 -38.50
C THR A 82 19.03 -5.16 -37.32
N PRO A 83 18.11 -6.12 -37.47
CA PRO A 83 17.72 -6.96 -36.34
C PRO A 83 18.91 -7.84 -35.96
N LEU A 84 19.49 -7.59 -34.77
CA LEU A 84 20.42 -8.52 -34.16
C LEU A 84 19.68 -9.85 -33.91
N LEU A 85 19.97 -10.83 -34.75
CA LEU A 85 19.47 -12.22 -34.71
C LEU A 85 19.97 -13.03 -33.50
N THR A 86 20.45 -12.38 -32.44
CA THR A 86 20.98 -13.08 -31.27
C THR A 86 20.79 -12.24 -30.00
N ALA A 87 19.54 -11.89 -29.69
CA ALA A 87 19.21 -11.61 -28.30
C ALA A 87 19.28 -12.95 -27.54
N PRO A 88 20.05 -13.06 -26.43
CA PRO A 88 20.02 -14.25 -25.60
C PRO A 88 18.56 -14.53 -25.18
N PRO A 89 18.15 -15.79 -24.99
CA PRO A 89 16.80 -16.08 -24.52
C PRO A 89 16.63 -15.41 -23.16
N MET A 90 15.93 -14.28 -23.16
CA MET A 90 15.45 -13.67 -21.93
C MET A 90 14.42 -14.66 -21.39
N ASN A 91 14.87 -15.50 -20.45
CA ASN A 91 14.04 -16.46 -19.75
C ASN A 91 12.75 -15.75 -19.35
N GLN A 92 11.66 -16.07 -20.05
CA GLN A 92 10.33 -15.67 -19.66
C GLN A 92 10.10 -16.33 -18.31
N ARG A 93 10.40 -15.60 -17.21
CA ARG A 93 9.85 -15.97 -15.90
C ARG A 93 8.36 -16.02 -16.11
N GLU A 94 7.82 -17.24 -16.14
CA GLU A 94 6.39 -17.48 -16.22
C GLU A 94 5.69 -16.50 -15.29
N LYS A 95 4.73 -15.76 -15.84
CA LYS A 95 3.83 -14.95 -15.03
C LYS A 95 3.08 -15.92 -14.13
N THR A 96 3.58 -16.08 -12.91
CA THR A 96 2.89 -16.87 -11.90
C THR A 96 1.63 -16.11 -11.53
N LYS A 97 0.53 -16.57 -12.12
CA LYS A 97 -0.86 -16.19 -11.86
C LYS A 97 -1.05 -16.23 -10.34
N HIS A 98 -1.05 -15.07 -9.68
CA HIS A 98 -1.38 -15.01 -8.26
C HIS A 98 -2.86 -15.39 -8.13
N SER A 99 -3.18 -16.22 -7.14
CA SER A 99 -4.57 -16.56 -6.88
C SER A 99 -5.32 -15.26 -6.51
N PRO A 100 -6.46 -14.96 -7.15
CA PRO A 100 -7.27 -13.79 -6.81
C PRO A 100 -7.84 -13.88 -5.38
N HIS A 101 -7.75 -15.05 -4.77
CA HIS A 101 -8.11 -15.33 -3.38
C HIS A 101 -6.86 -15.71 -2.59
N GLY A 102 -6.61 -15.01 -1.49
CA GLY A 102 -5.41 -15.23 -0.68
C GLY A 102 -5.55 -14.65 0.72
N VAL A 103 -4.85 -15.27 1.66
CA VAL A 103 -4.76 -14.84 3.06
C VAL A 103 -3.46 -14.08 3.25
N ARG A 104 -3.56 -12.77 3.43
CA ARG A 104 -2.43 -11.88 3.71
C ARG A 104 -2.18 -11.83 5.22
N PHE A 105 -0.96 -12.15 5.63
CA PHE A 105 -0.46 -11.91 6.97
C PHE A 105 0.71 -10.93 6.93
N ALA A 106 0.68 -9.86 7.74
CA ALA A 106 1.78 -8.90 7.79
C ALA A 106 2.25 -8.66 9.22
N LEU A 107 3.56 -8.54 9.39
CA LEU A 107 4.21 -8.10 10.62
C LEU A 107 5.13 -6.94 10.32
N SER A 108 5.11 -5.90 11.16
CA SER A 108 5.85 -4.67 10.93
C SER A 108 6.37 -4.06 12.23
N GLY A 109 7.48 -3.35 12.12
CA GLY A 109 8.08 -2.58 13.19
C GLY A 109 8.52 -1.22 12.67
N GLY A 110 8.47 -0.20 13.51
CA GLY A 110 8.89 1.13 13.09
C GLY A 110 8.69 2.21 14.14
N TYR A 111 8.42 3.41 13.66
CA TYR A 111 8.35 4.63 14.45
C TYR A 111 6.93 5.17 14.52
N SER A 112 6.56 5.71 15.68
CA SER A 112 5.27 6.35 15.93
C SER A 112 5.46 7.78 16.40
N HIS A 113 4.64 8.69 15.87
CA HIS A 113 4.55 10.07 16.29
C HIS A 113 3.10 10.43 16.68
N ARG A 114 2.88 10.82 17.94
CA ARG A 114 1.61 11.29 18.46
C ARG A 114 1.34 12.71 17.97
N LEU A 115 0.18 12.90 17.35
CA LEU A 115 -0.26 14.18 16.78
C LEU A 115 -1.07 15.01 17.80
N GLY A 116 -1.58 14.38 18.85
CA GLY A 116 -2.29 15.06 19.93
C GLY A 116 -1.42 16.12 20.63
N LYS A 117 -2.07 17.16 21.16
CA LYS A 117 -1.39 18.14 22.02
C LYS A 117 -0.95 17.44 23.30
N LEU A 118 0.30 17.71 23.70
CA LEU A 118 0.78 17.34 25.03
C LEU A 118 0.28 18.37 26.05
N ALA A 119 0.20 17.97 27.32
CA ALA A 119 0.04 18.91 28.42
C ALA A 119 1.23 19.90 28.46
N SER A 120 0.96 21.13 28.88
CA SER A 120 1.98 22.17 29.03
C SER A 120 3.10 21.71 29.96
N GLY A 121 4.35 21.86 29.52
CA GLY A 121 5.55 21.46 30.27
C GLY A 121 6.14 20.11 29.91
N LEU A 122 5.45 19.29 29.10
CA LEU A 122 5.99 18.01 28.62
C LEU A 122 6.91 18.19 27.41
N LYS A 123 8.04 17.46 27.40
CA LYS A 123 9.00 17.45 26.29
C LYS A 123 8.42 16.83 25.02
N SER A 124 8.93 17.22 23.85
CA SER A 124 8.52 16.67 22.54
C SER A 124 8.76 15.15 22.41
N SER A 125 9.74 14.62 23.15
CA SER A 125 10.07 13.20 23.24
C SER A 125 8.88 12.30 23.63
N TYR A 126 7.93 12.83 24.42
CA TYR A 126 6.68 12.13 24.77
C TYR A 126 5.73 11.90 23.58
N LYS A 127 6.01 12.52 22.42
CA LYS A 127 5.25 12.27 21.20
C LYS A 127 5.81 11.13 20.38
N THR A 128 7.01 10.65 20.67
CA THR A 128 7.77 9.78 19.77
C THR A 128 8.05 8.44 20.41
N GLY A 129 8.04 7.39 19.60
CA GLY A 129 8.15 6.04 20.11
C GLY A 129 8.29 5.01 19.01
N PHE A 130 8.30 3.73 19.39
CA PHE A 130 8.25 2.64 18.44
C PHE A 130 6.82 2.10 18.28
N VAL A 131 6.58 1.46 17.14
CA VAL A 131 5.36 0.71 16.85
C VAL A 131 5.71 -0.70 16.42
N ILE A 132 4.89 -1.67 16.85
CA ILE A 132 4.86 -3.03 16.33
C ILE A 132 3.43 -3.28 15.85
N GLY A 133 3.30 -3.64 14.58
CA GLY A 133 2.02 -3.80 13.89
C GLY A 133 1.85 -5.21 13.32
N GLY A 134 0.65 -5.75 13.42
CA GLY A 134 0.24 -7.00 12.80
C GLY A 134 -1.07 -6.83 12.03
N ASP A 135 -1.15 -7.44 10.85
CA ASP A 135 -2.37 -7.50 10.04
C ASP A 135 -2.67 -8.92 9.57
N LEU A 136 -3.96 -9.26 9.53
CA LEU A 136 -4.47 -10.44 8.86
C LEU A 136 -5.63 -10.06 7.96
N ALA A 137 -5.62 -10.42 6.68
CA ALA A 137 -6.72 -10.11 5.76
C ALA A 137 -6.94 -11.20 4.71
N GLY A 138 -8.20 -11.52 4.42
CA GLY A 138 -8.59 -12.34 3.28
C GLY A 138 -8.99 -11.45 2.10
N PHE A 139 -8.52 -11.79 0.90
CA PHE A 139 -8.87 -11.10 -0.35
C PHE A 139 -9.96 -11.88 -1.10
N PHE A 140 -11.08 -11.22 -1.37
CA PHE A 140 -12.21 -11.82 -2.12
C PHE A 140 -11.99 -11.69 -3.64
N ASN A 141 -11.12 -10.77 -4.05
CA ASN A 141 -10.64 -10.62 -5.41
C ASN A 141 -9.25 -9.97 -5.37
N GLU A 142 -8.65 -9.73 -6.54
CA GLU A 142 -7.30 -9.15 -6.65
C GLU A 142 -7.15 -7.74 -6.02
N TYR A 143 -8.27 -7.07 -5.73
CA TYR A 143 -8.32 -5.66 -5.33
C TYR A 143 -8.83 -5.45 -3.90
N ILE A 144 -9.78 -6.23 -3.40
CA ILE A 144 -10.49 -5.94 -2.15
C ILE A 144 -10.29 -7.07 -1.15
N GLY A 145 -9.89 -6.70 0.06
CA GLY A 145 -9.77 -7.60 1.18
C GLY A 145 -10.43 -7.07 2.44
N LEU A 146 -10.81 -7.99 3.33
CA LEU A 146 -11.29 -7.68 4.68
C LEU A 146 -10.40 -8.39 5.68
N GLY A 147 -10.15 -7.75 6.81
CA GLY A 147 -9.22 -8.25 7.79
C GLY A 147 -9.33 -7.57 9.14
N GLY A 148 -8.34 -7.86 9.98
CA GLY A 148 -8.11 -7.20 11.26
C GLY A 148 -6.69 -6.69 11.36
N PHE A 149 -6.49 -5.71 12.23
CA PHE A 149 -5.17 -5.17 12.57
C PHE A 149 -5.00 -5.04 14.07
N VAL A 150 -3.75 -5.03 14.50
CA VAL A 150 -3.32 -4.61 15.83
C VAL A 150 -2.05 -3.79 15.71
N ASN A 151 -1.98 -2.65 16.38
CA ASN A 151 -0.75 -1.87 16.52
C ASN A 151 -0.50 -1.57 17.99
N TYR A 152 0.63 -2.06 18.50
CA TYR A 152 1.17 -1.70 19.80
C TYR A 152 2.17 -0.55 19.63
N ARG A 153 2.07 0.47 20.46
CA ARG A 153 2.96 1.64 20.48
C ARG A 153 3.49 1.85 21.88
N GLN A 154 4.77 2.16 21.98
CA GLN A 154 5.43 2.56 23.22
C GLN A 154 6.20 3.85 22.95
N TYR A 155 5.94 4.88 23.77
CA TYR A 155 6.62 6.17 23.67
C TYR A 155 7.84 6.23 24.59
N ASN A 156 8.83 7.04 24.25
CA ASN A 156 10.18 6.96 24.82
C ASN A 156 10.30 7.50 26.27
N ASP A 157 9.80 8.70 26.54
CA ASP A 157 10.05 9.39 27.83
C ASP A 157 8.95 9.20 28.89
N GLY A 158 7.86 8.53 28.53
CA GLY A 158 6.82 8.14 29.47
C GLY A 158 6.62 6.64 29.35
N SER A 159 6.31 5.96 30.46
CA SER A 159 5.77 4.59 30.44
C SER A 159 4.34 4.62 29.87
N VAL A 160 4.23 5.14 28.65
CA VAL A 160 3.03 5.43 27.90
C VAL A 160 2.97 4.43 26.78
N SER A 161 1.95 3.59 26.81
CA SER A 161 1.68 2.62 25.78
C SER A 161 0.28 2.81 25.21
N SER A 162 0.12 2.42 23.95
CA SER A 162 -1.18 2.42 23.31
C SER A 162 -1.31 1.22 22.41
N VAL A 163 -2.48 0.59 22.48
CA VAL A 163 -2.89 -0.48 21.57
C VAL A 163 -4.06 0.02 20.77
N VAL A 164 -4.03 -0.16 19.46
CA VAL A 164 -5.22 -0.04 18.62
C VAL A 164 -5.46 -1.34 17.88
N ALA A 165 -6.67 -1.86 17.97
CA ALA A 165 -7.05 -3.10 17.28
C ALA A 165 -8.48 -3.02 16.76
N GLY A 166 -8.73 -3.67 15.63
CA GLY A 166 -10.08 -3.79 15.07
C GLY A 166 -10.11 -4.23 13.61
N PRO A 167 -11.30 -4.27 13.00
CA PRO A 167 -11.47 -4.64 11.60
C PRO A 167 -10.93 -3.58 10.64
N LYS A 168 -10.52 -4.03 9.44
CA LYS A 168 -10.09 -3.19 8.32
C LYS A 168 -10.57 -3.72 6.97
N ILE A 169 -10.82 -2.79 6.06
CA ILE A 169 -10.95 -3.06 4.63
C ILE A 169 -9.66 -2.62 3.93
N LEU A 170 -9.24 -3.41 2.94
CA LEU A 170 -8.04 -3.19 2.16
C LEU A 170 -8.40 -3.07 0.68
N SER A 171 -7.71 -2.15 0.00
CA SER A 171 -7.64 -2.05 -1.44
C SER A 171 -6.20 -2.30 -1.90
N ARG A 172 -6.01 -3.18 -2.88
CA ARG A 172 -4.72 -3.62 -3.41
C ARG A 172 -4.62 -3.28 -4.89
N PHE A 173 -3.51 -2.67 -5.28
CA PHE A 173 -3.21 -2.30 -6.66
C PHE A 173 -1.85 -2.88 -7.05
N TYR A 174 -1.86 -3.97 -7.80
CA TYR A 174 -0.64 -4.58 -8.29
C TYR A 174 0.08 -3.70 -9.30
N ASN A 175 1.41 -3.76 -9.28
CA ASN A 175 2.21 -3.29 -10.40
C ASN A 175 2.01 -4.22 -11.62
N ARG A 176 2.52 -3.81 -12.77
CA ARG A 176 2.28 -4.52 -14.04
C ARG A 176 2.86 -5.94 -14.10
N THR A 177 3.90 -6.20 -13.33
CA THR A 177 4.50 -7.54 -13.19
C THR A 177 3.83 -8.38 -12.12
N GLN A 178 2.85 -7.82 -11.39
CA GLN A 178 2.14 -8.42 -10.25
C GLN A 178 3.06 -8.86 -9.09
N ASN A 179 4.34 -8.47 -9.12
CA ASN A 179 5.29 -8.79 -8.06
C ASN A 179 5.18 -7.82 -6.87
N SER A 180 4.78 -6.58 -7.11
CA SER A 180 4.64 -5.55 -6.07
C SER A 180 3.21 -5.04 -6.03
N ALA A 181 2.77 -4.53 -4.89
CA ALA A 181 1.44 -3.92 -4.80
C ALA A 181 1.44 -2.69 -3.90
N PHE A 182 0.63 -1.71 -4.28
CA PHE A 182 0.24 -0.62 -3.41
C PHE A 182 -1.03 -1.01 -2.64
N ILE A 183 -1.03 -0.78 -1.34
CA ILE A 183 -2.11 -1.12 -0.41
C ILE A 183 -2.67 0.16 0.18
N LEU A 184 -3.99 0.31 0.13
CA LEU A 184 -4.74 1.30 0.89
C LEU A 184 -5.62 0.57 1.90
N GLY A 185 -5.69 1.08 3.13
CA GLY A 185 -6.50 0.49 4.18
C GLY A 185 -7.31 1.52 4.93
N VAL A 186 -8.52 1.15 5.32
CA VAL A 186 -9.33 1.90 6.29
C VAL A 186 -9.78 0.93 7.37
N GLY A 187 -9.52 1.27 8.63
CA GLY A 187 -9.90 0.45 9.77
C GLY A 187 -10.72 1.22 10.79
N LEU A 188 -11.54 0.48 11.54
CA LEU A 188 -12.21 0.96 12.73
C LEU A 188 -11.61 0.19 13.90
N GLY A 189 -11.18 0.87 14.95
CA GLY A 189 -10.45 0.23 16.02
C GLY A 189 -10.74 0.81 17.39
N TYR A 190 -10.62 -0.03 18.40
CA TYR A 190 -10.60 0.39 19.79
C TYR A 190 -9.18 0.79 20.15
N VAL A 191 -9.00 2.04 20.57
CA VAL A 191 -7.73 2.60 21.01
C VAL A 191 -7.71 2.55 22.54
N SER A 192 -6.85 1.70 23.09
CA SER A 192 -6.52 1.69 24.52
C SER A 192 -5.22 2.46 24.76
N TYR A 193 -5.17 3.16 25.89
CA TYR A 193 -4.06 3.97 26.35
C TYR A 193 -3.79 3.69 27.81
N GLN A 194 -2.51 3.55 28.12
CA GLN A 194 -2.04 3.45 29.49
C GLN A 194 -0.81 4.34 29.65
N GLU A 195 -0.77 5.06 30.76
CA GLU A 195 0.35 5.88 31.17
C GLU A 195 0.64 5.62 32.64
N SER A 196 1.91 5.36 32.93
CA SER A 196 2.41 5.23 34.30
C SER A 196 3.51 6.25 34.53
N VAL A 197 3.29 7.17 35.47
CA VAL A 197 4.30 8.14 35.91
C VAL A 197 4.39 8.03 37.43
N SER A 198 5.52 7.52 37.92
CA SER A 198 5.73 7.25 39.36
C SER A 198 4.59 6.39 39.94
N SER A 199 3.92 6.84 41.01
CA SER A 199 2.79 6.14 41.66
C SER A 199 1.42 6.41 41.01
N ILE A 200 1.37 7.15 39.90
CA ILE A 200 0.13 7.51 39.22
C ILE A 200 -0.03 6.65 37.97
N LYS A 201 -1.14 5.90 37.90
CA LYS A 201 -1.55 5.13 36.73
C LYS A 201 -2.79 5.76 36.12
N ALA A 202 -2.68 6.16 34.87
CA ALA A 202 -3.77 6.69 34.07
C ALA A 202 -4.11 5.74 32.92
N THR A 203 -5.38 5.44 32.73
CA THR A 203 -5.87 4.65 31.60
C THR A 203 -7.02 5.36 30.90
N GLY A 204 -7.13 5.14 29.60
CA GLY A 204 -8.19 5.71 28.80
C GLY A 204 -8.42 4.88 27.56
N SER A 205 -9.64 4.89 27.05
CA SER A 205 -9.98 4.21 25.83
C SER A 205 -11.00 4.95 25.00
N THR A 206 -10.94 4.73 23.68
CA THR A 206 -11.87 5.35 22.75
C THR A 206 -11.98 4.53 21.47
N PHE A 207 -13.03 4.77 20.69
CA PHE A 207 -13.10 4.32 19.32
C PHE A 207 -12.34 5.29 18.40
N GLY A 208 -11.66 4.72 17.42
CA GLY A 208 -10.89 5.46 16.44
C GLY A 208 -10.97 4.83 15.06
N THR A 209 -10.45 5.58 14.09
CA THR A 209 -10.31 5.17 12.71
C THR A 209 -8.84 5.12 12.34
N THR A 210 -8.46 4.17 11.51
CA THR A 210 -7.13 4.09 10.91
C THR A 210 -7.21 4.27 9.40
N VAL A 211 -6.21 4.93 8.84
CA VAL A 211 -5.99 5.05 7.39
C VAL A 211 -4.56 4.60 7.11
N GLU A 212 -4.41 3.65 6.20
CA GLU A 212 -3.14 3.04 5.85
C GLU A 212 -2.82 3.26 4.37
N ALA A 213 -1.56 3.57 4.09
CA ALA A 213 -0.98 3.50 2.77
C ALA A 213 0.32 2.70 2.85
N GLY A 214 0.43 1.62 2.08
CA GLY A 214 1.58 0.73 2.09
C GLY A 214 2.04 0.38 0.69
N TYR A 215 3.32 0.07 0.55
CA TYR A 215 3.88 -0.51 -0.67
C TYR A 215 4.58 -1.81 -0.32
N GLU A 216 4.22 -2.87 -1.03
CA GLU A 216 4.71 -4.22 -0.85
C GLU A 216 5.57 -4.62 -2.04
N ILE A 217 6.83 -4.94 -1.81
CA ILE A 217 7.83 -5.35 -2.79
C ILE A 217 7.99 -6.86 -2.69
N GLY A 218 7.52 -7.61 -3.69
CA GLY A 218 7.67 -9.07 -3.72
C GLY A 218 9.13 -9.49 -3.74
N LEU A 219 9.51 -10.32 -2.77
CA LEU A 219 10.85 -10.91 -2.62
C LEU A 219 10.88 -12.33 -3.18
N SER A 220 9.81 -13.10 -2.95
CA SER A 220 9.65 -14.47 -3.43
C SER A 220 8.17 -14.84 -3.61
N LYS A 221 7.88 -16.08 -4.02
CA LYS A 221 6.50 -16.59 -4.08
C LYS A 221 5.92 -16.63 -2.66
N GLY A 222 5.04 -15.68 -2.36
CA GLY A 222 4.35 -15.60 -1.08
C GLY A 222 5.04 -14.77 0.00
N VAL A 223 6.15 -14.09 -0.28
CA VAL A 223 6.82 -13.16 0.66
C VAL A 223 7.09 -11.81 0.01
N ALA A 224 6.76 -10.73 0.72
CA ALA A 224 7.07 -9.36 0.30
C ALA A 224 7.61 -8.51 1.46
N LEU A 225 8.47 -7.55 1.13
CA LEU A 225 8.85 -6.45 2.01
C LEU A 225 7.77 -5.38 1.97
N MET A 226 7.29 -4.92 3.11
CA MET A 226 6.30 -3.84 3.21
C MET A 226 6.94 -2.59 3.78
N ILE A 227 6.60 -1.44 3.21
CA ILE A 227 6.82 -0.12 3.78
C ILE A 227 5.44 0.50 3.92
N ASN A 228 5.02 0.88 5.14
CA ASN A 228 3.68 1.42 5.37
C ASN A 228 3.68 2.67 6.25
N ALA A 229 2.71 3.54 5.95
CA ALA A 229 2.33 4.70 6.73
C ALA A 229 0.89 4.49 7.22
N CYS A 230 0.67 4.64 8.53
CA CYS A 230 -0.65 4.45 9.13
C CYS A 230 -0.99 5.62 10.06
N LEU A 231 -2.06 6.33 9.73
CA LEU A 231 -2.65 7.39 10.54
C LEU A 231 -3.76 6.79 11.42
N THR A 232 -3.64 6.92 12.73
CA THR A 232 -4.75 6.69 13.68
C THR A 232 -5.37 8.02 14.07
N ALA A 233 -6.70 8.09 14.12
CA ALA A 233 -7.44 9.23 14.64
C ALA A 233 -8.48 8.76 15.66
N GLY A 234 -8.53 9.41 16.83
CA GLY A 234 -9.46 9.06 17.90
C GLY A 234 -9.55 10.19 18.93
N SER A 235 -10.64 10.21 19.69
CA SER A 235 -10.92 11.26 20.66
C SER A 235 -11.33 10.67 21.99
N LEU A 236 -10.53 10.92 23.03
CA LEU A 236 -10.75 10.42 24.38
C LEU A 236 -11.64 11.40 25.17
N GLY A 237 -12.75 10.89 25.71
CA GLY A 237 -13.67 11.67 26.54
C GLY A 237 -13.56 11.40 28.04
N LYS A 238 -13.10 10.21 28.42
CA LYS A 238 -12.99 9.76 29.81
C LYS A 238 -11.59 9.26 30.10
N ILE A 239 -11.11 9.52 31.30
CA ILE A 239 -9.83 9.00 31.79
C ILE A 239 -10.01 8.47 33.21
N THR A 240 -9.35 7.37 33.53
CA THR A 240 -9.33 6.79 34.86
C THR A 240 -7.94 6.98 35.45
N VAL A 241 -7.84 7.72 36.54
CA VAL A 241 -6.58 7.99 37.25
C VAL A 241 -6.67 7.35 38.62
N ASN A 242 -5.74 6.43 38.94
CA ASN A 242 -5.71 5.69 40.21
C ASN A 242 -7.09 5.11 40.62
N GLY A 243 -7.82 4.58 39.64
CA GLY A 243 -9.14 3.96 39.85
C GLY A 243 -10.34 4.92 39.84
N LYS A 244 -10.13 6.24 39.84
CA LYS A 244 -11.20 7.23 39.73
C LYS A 244 -11.38 7.68 38.28
N THR A 245 -12.56 7.47 37.74
CA THR A 245 -12.91 7.91 36.38
C THR A 245 -13.41 9.34 36.41
N SER A 246 -12.91 10.17 35.49
CA SER A 246 -13.33 11.55 35.32
C SER A 246 -13.59 11.83 33.85
N ASP A 247 -14.62 12.63 33.58
CA ASP A 247 -14.87 13.20 32.27
C ASP A 247 -13.85 14.31 31.99
N LEU A 248 -13.35 14.34 30.76
CA LEU A 248 -12.42 15.37 30.30
C LEU A 248 -13.22 16.57 29.78
N ASP A 249 -13.05 17.74 30.41
CA ASP A 249 -13.65 19.01 29.96
C ASP A 249 -13.32 19.33 28.49
N LYS A 250 -12.12 18.93 28.05
CA LYS A 250 -11.69 18.98 26.66
C LYS A 250 -11.26 17.59 26.23
N ARG A 251 -11.89 17.08 25.16
CA ARG A 251 -11.54 15.76 24.62
C ARG A 251 -10.06 15.69 24.24
N GLY A 252 -9.39 14.65 24.72
CA GLY A 252 -8.01 14.36 24.38
C GLY A 252 -7.88 13.79 22.96
N SER A 253 -6.86 14.20 22.21
CA SER A 253 -6.57 13.58 20.91
C SER A 253 -5.69 12.34 21.09
N MET A 254 -6.15 11.25 20.48
CA MET A 254 -5.44 9.96 20.40
C MET A 254 -4.85 9.73 19.01
N SER A 255 -4.66 10.80 18.25
CA SER A 255 -4.15 10.70 16.89
C SER A 255 -2.65 10.40 16.87
N SER A 256 -2.22 9.52 15.98
CA SER A 256 -0.82 9.19 15.75
C SER A 256 -0.54 8.88 14.29
N LEU A 257 0.68 9.15 13.84
CA LEU A 257 1.23 8.75 12.55
C LEU A 257 2.31 7.70 12.80
N ASN A 258 2.19 6.56 12.13
CA ASN A 258 3.12 5.45 12.22
C ASN A 258 3.80 5.27 10.87
N LEU A 259 5.10 5.08 10.87
CA LEU A 259 5.91 4.69 9.72
C LEU A 259 6.61 3.39 10.07
N ALA A 260 6.37 2.33 9.30
CA ALA A 260 6.93 1.03 9.61
C ALA A 260 7.39 0.27 8.36
N VAL A 261 8.28 -0.68 8.60
CA VAL A 261 8.78 -1.64 7.63
C VAL A 261 8.45 -3.03 8.15
N GLY A 262 8.13 -3.95 7.26
CA GLY A 262 7.67 -5.26 7.66
C GLY A 262 7.79 -6.33 6.58
N LEU A 263 7.34 -7.52 6.93
CA LEU A 263 7.20 -8.64 6.00
C LEU A 263 5.73 -9.01 5.86
N VAL A 264 5.37 -9.40 4.65
CA VAL A 264 4.04 -9.85 4.27
C VAL A 264 4.14 -11.25 3.70
N PHE A 265 3.23 -12.12 4.14
CA PHE A 265 3.13 -13.51 3.76
C PHE A 265 1.76 -13.79 3.13
N GLY A 266 1.69 -14.77 2.23
CA GLY A 266 0.42 -15.25 1.64
C GLY A 266 -0.25 -14.26 0.67
N ARG A 267 0.57 -13.54 -0.10
CA ARG A 267 0.13 -12.58 -1.12
C ARG A 267 -0.59 -13.22 -2.30
#